data_AF-A0A5J4PJ39-F1
#
_entry.id   AF-A0A5J4PJ39-F1
#
_cell.length_a   1.000
_cell.length_b   1.000
_cell.length_c   1.000
_cell.angle_alpha   90.00
_cell.angle_beta   90.00
_cell.angle_gamma   90.00
#
_symmetry.space_group_name_H-M   'P 1'
#
loop_
_entity.id
_entity.type
_entity.pdbx_description
1 polymer ?
#
loop_
_entity_poly.entity_id
_entity_poly.type
_entity_poly.pdbx_seq_one_letter_code
_entity_poly.pdbx_strand_id
1 'polypeptide(L)'
;NRYKEQFRYVLVDEYQDTNYAQHCIISQLAKEHLHICVVGDDAQSIYSFRGADINNILRFGEVYPNTRTFKLEQNYRSTKNIVQAANSLIKKNQRQFYKEVFSEKDLGEPITLFQAYSDVEEGEIVINKIAELHRKEDCTYTDFAVLYRTNAQSRVFEEALRKRNIPYKIYGGLSFYQRKEIKDVIAYFRLVVNPNDEEALKRIINYPVRGIGDTTMTKIVIAAGNNNVSLWKVLCEPLAYELSISKGVYGKVQEFHQLIESFITDVRQKNAYEIGVDIVRRSGIMNDVCQDNAPDSVSRKENVEELLNGIH
;
A
#
# COMPACT_ATOMS: atom_id res chain seq x y z
N ASN A 1 -4.02 3.59 30.72
CA ASN A 1 -3.59 2.54 31.66
C ASN A 1 -3.82 1.13 31.11
N ARG A 2 -5.01 0.80 30.57
CA ARG A 2 -5.32 -0.53 29.98
C ARG A 2 -4.21 -1.17 29.12
N TYR A 3 -3.64 -0.43 28.16
CA TYR A 3 -2.63 -1.00 27.27
C TYR A 3 -1.24 -1.17 27.91
N LYS A 4 -0.92 -0.41 28.95
CA LYS A 4 0.40 -0.47 29.61
C LYS A 4 0.57 -1.77 30.38
N GLU A 5 -0.49 -2.21 31.07
CA GLU A 5 -0.52 -3.50 31.77
C GLU A 5 -0.53 -4.69 30.80
N GLN A 6 -1.12 -4.52 29.61
CA GLN A 6 -1.17 -5.56 28.59
C GLN A 6 0.20 -5.79 27.92
N PHE A 7 0.95 -4.71 27.65
CA PHE A 7 2.23 -4.77 26.94
C PHE A 7 3.41 -4.71 27.91
N ARG A 8 3.63 -5.83 28.62
CA ARG A 8 4.75 -5.96 29.57
C ARG A 8 6.13 -5.98 28.91
N TYR A 9 6.22 -6.43 27.66
CA TYR A 9 7.44 -6.50 26.85
C TYR A 9 7.16 -5.92 25.47
N VAL A 10 7.99 -4.99 25.01
CA VAL A 10 7.84 -4.33 23.71
C VAL A 10 9.03 -4.69 22.84
N LEU A 11 8.75 -5.34 21.72
CA LEU A 11 9.74 -5.70 20.70
C LEU A 11 9.48 -4.83 19.47
N VAL A 12 10.51 -4.14 18.99
CA VAL A 12 10.40 -3.30 17.79
C VAL A 12 11.50 -3.67 16.82
N ASP A 13 11.11 -4.09 15.62
CA ASP A 13 12.01 -4.35 14.50
C ASP A 13 12.10 -3.13 13.58
N GLU A 14 13.15 -3.07 12.75
CA GLU A 14 13.42 -1.97 11.81
C GLU A 14 13.38 -0.57 12.47
N TYR A 15 13.90 -0.48 13.70
CA TYR A 15 13.74 0.70 14.55
C TYR A 15 14.41 1.97 13.97
N GLN A 16 15.40 1.81 13.08
CA GLN A 16 16.04 2.93 12.38
C GLN A 16 15.07 3.74 11.52
N ASP A 17 13.98 3.12 11.05
CA ASP A 17 13.01 3.75 10.15
C ASP A 17 11.80 4.34 10.90
N THR A 18 11.88 4.42 12.22
CA THR A 18 10.81 5.00 13.05
C THR A 18 10.75 6.52 12.95
N ASN A 19 9.54 7.05 12.78
CA ASN A 19 9.28 8.48 12.86
C ASN A 19 8.97 8.94 14.29
N TYR A 20 8.88 10.24 14.51
CA TYR A 20 8.62 10.83 15.83
C TYR A 20 7.32 10.29 16.48
N ALA A 21 6.23 10.16 15.71
CA ALA A 21 4.97 9.67 16.24
C ALA A 21 5.06 8.21 16.71
N GLN A 22 5.70 7.35 15.91
CA GLN A 22 5.95 5.96 16.27
C GLN A 22 6.84 5.86 17.52
N HIS A 23 7.91 6.66 17.58
CA HIS A 23 8.76 6.74 18.75
C HIS A 23 7.99 7.15 20.01
N CYS A 24 7.09 8.14 19.92
CA CYS A 24 6.24 8.55 21.04
C CYS A 24 5.31 7.42 21.52
N ILE A 25 4.68 6.69 20.60
CA ILE A 25 3.80 5.56 20.94
C ILE A 25 4.61 4.48 21.66
N ILE A 26 5.74 4.07 21.10
CA ILE A 26 6.63 3.05 21.68
C ILE A 26 7.08 3.48 23.08
N SER A 27 7.49 4.74 23.24
CA SER A 27 7.94 5.28 24.52
C SER A 27 6.82 5.29 25.57
N GLN A 28 5.57 5.59 25.18
CA GLN A 28 4.43 5.55 26.09
C GLN A 28 4.05 4.13 26.52
N LEU A 29 4.22 3.15 25.63
CA LEU A 29 3.99 1.74 25.93
C LEU A 29 5.07 1.18 26.86
N ALA A 30 6.33 1.55 26.63
CA ALA A 30 7.47 1.04 27.40
C ALA A 30 7.71 1.77 28.74
N LYS A 31 7.09 2.94 28.97
CA LYS A 31 7.42 3.86 30.09
C LYS A 31 7.39 3.22 31.49
N GLU A 32 6.51 2.26 31.73
CA GLU A 32 6.26 1.73 33.08
C GLU A 32 7.18 0.57 33.45
N HIS A 33 7.39 -0.36 32.52
CA HIS A 33 8.20 -1.56 32.77
C HIS A 33 9.63 -1.45 32.22
N LEU A 34 9.87 -0.53 31.27
CA LEU A 34 11.15 -0.35 30.57
C LEU A 34 11.69 -1.62 29.90
N HIS A 35 10.85 -2.64 29.71
CA HIS A 35 11.19 -3.86 28.99
C HIS A 35 11.00 -3.68 27.49
N ILE A 36 11.89 -2.88 26.90
CA ILE A 36 11.91 -2.63 25.47
C ILE A 36 13.15 -3.26 24.86
N CYS A 37 12.97 -3.96 23.74
CA CYS A 37 14.04 -4.46 22.90
C CYS A 37 13.79 -3.96 21.48
N VAL A 38 14.76 -3.20 20.97
CA VAL A 38 14.73 -2.67 19.60
C VAL A 38 15.80 -3.35 18.78
N VAL A 39 15.46 -3.69 17.55
CA VAL A 39 16.36 -4.23 16.54
C VAL A 39 16.35 -3.27 15.36
N GLY A 40 17.52 -3.04 14.77
CA GLY A 40 17.65 -2.18 13.61
C GLY A 40 19.08 -2.04 13.14
N ASP A 41 19.24 -1.48 11.96
CA ASP A 41 20.53 -1.24 11.32
C ASP A 41 20.57 0.21 10.82
N ASP A 42 21.46 1.01 11.41
CA ASP A 42 21.69 2.40 11.03
C ASP A 42 22.10 2.56 9.54
N ALA A 43 22.81 1.58 8.99
CA ALA A 43 23.19 1.57 7.57
C ALA A 43 22.01 1.33 6.62
N GLN A 44 20.86 0.87 7.14
CA GLN A 44 19.67 0.54 6.36
C GLN A 44 18.54 1.57 6.50
N SER A 45 18.77 2.68 7.21
CA SER A 45 17.80 3.77 7.33
C SER A 45 17.58 4.50 6.00
N ILE A 46 16.56 4.10 5.25
CA ILE A 46 16.24 4.66 3.92
C ILE A 46 14.95 5.50 3.89
N TYR A 47 14.19 5.59 4.99
CA TYR A 47 12.90 6.30 5.05
C TYR A 47 12.95 7.72 5.62
N SER A 48 14.12 8.37 5.65
CA SER A 48 14.26 9.75 6.18
C SER A 48 13.32 10.77 5.50
N PHE A 49 13.06 10.61 4.21
CA PHE A 49 12.10 11.43 3.45
C PHE A 49 10.64 11.28 3.91
N ARG A 50 10.30 10.22 4.66
CA ARG A 50 8.99 10.01 5.30
C ARG A 50 8.97 10.44 6.76
N GLY A 51 10.03 11.09 7.23
CA GLY A 51 10.18 11.56 8.61
C GLY A 51 10.76 10.54 9.58
N ALA A 52 11.38 9.46 9.08
CA ALA A 52 12.19 8.57 9.93
C ALA A 52 13.40 9.33 10.47
N ASP A 53 13.72 9.12 11.75
CA ASP A 53 14.86 9.75 12.40
C ASP A 53 15.84 8.68 12.91
N ILE A 54 16.99 8.57 12.24
CA ILE A 54 18.09 7.68 12.63
C ILE A 54 18.61 7.98 14.04
N ASN A 55 18.42 9.20 14.56
CA ASN A 55 18.79 9.52 15.93
C ASN A 55 18.01 8.70 16.96
N ASN A 56 16.82 8.19 16.61
CA ASN A 56 16.02 7.35 17.51
C ASN A 56 16.79 6.10 17.94
N ILE A 57 17.47 5.44 17.00
CA ILE A 57 18.28 4.25 17.29
C ILE A 57 19.67 4.64 17.84
N LEU A 58 20.30 5.69 17.30
CA LEU A 58 21.64 6.12 17.74
C LEU A 58 21.67 6.58 19.20
N ARG A 59 20.62 7.28 19.65
CA ARG A 59 20.49 7.82 21.01
C ARG A 59 19.66 6.94 21.93
N PHE A 60 19.35 5.71 21.53
CA PHE A 60 18.49 4.82 22.32
C PHE A 60 19.07 4.59 23.73
N GLY A 61 20.39 4.42 23.84
CA GLY A 61 21.07 4.28 25.13
C GLY A 61 21.04 5.53 26.01
N GLU A 62 20.91 6.73 25.42
CA GLU A 62 20.73 7.98 26.17
C GLU A 62 19.32 8.09 26.76
N VAL A 63 18.32 7.60 26.02
CA VAL A 63 16.91 7.61 26.45
C VAL A 63 16.62 6.54 27.51
N TYR A 64 17.26 5.37 27.39
CA TYR A 64 17.06 4.24 28.30
C TYR A 64 18.38 3.90 29.03
N PRO A 65 18.64 4.49 30.22
CA PRO A 65 19.96 4.50 30.88
C PRO A 65 20.49 3.16 31.42
N ASN A 66 19.85 2.03 31.10
CA ASN A 66 20.32 0.66 31.42
C ASN A 66 20.30 -0.26 30.19
N THR A 67 20.36 0.31 28.99
CA THR A 67 20.31 -0.44 27.74
C THR A 67 21.53 -1.36 27.62
N ARG A 68 21.27 -2.63 27.25
CA ARG A 68 22.31 -3.56 26.81
C ARG A 68 22.35 -3.57 25.29
N THR A 69 23.52 -3.28 24.72
CA THR A 69 23.73 -3.27 23.26
C THR A 69 24.39 -4.57 22.83
N PHE A 70 23.78 -5.27 21.88
CA PHE A 70 24.33 -6.47 21.26
C PHE A 70 24.57 -6.19 19.78
N LYS A 71 25.81 -6.39 19.32
CA LYS A 71 26.17 -6.25 17.89
C LYS A 71 26.20 -7.61 17.25
N LEU A 72 25.40 -7.80 16.21
CA LEU A 72 25.40 -9.01 15.39
C LEU A 72 26.22 -8.75 14.12
N GLU A 73 27.46 -9.23 14.10
CA GLU A 73 28.43 -8.94 13.04
C GLU A 73 28.53 -10.07 12.00
N GLN A 74 28.03 -11.26 12.31
CA GLN A 74 28.03 -12.38 11.38
C GLN A 74 26.86 -12.28 10.39
N ASN A 75 27.18 -12.22 9.10
CA ASN A 75 26.22 -12.28 8.01
C ASN A 75 26.04 -13.72 7.52
N TYR A 76 24.82 -14.22 7.63
CA TYR A 76 24.44 -15.57 7.18
C TYR A 76 23.83 -15.59 5.77
N ARG A 77 23.62 -14.43 5.14
CA ARG A 77 22.92 -14.30 3.85
C ARG A 77 23.89 -14.39 2.68
N SER A 78 24.90 -13.54 2.66
CA SER A 78 25.73 -13.22 1.51
C SER A 78 27.13 -13.85 1.60
N THR A 79 27.77 -14.03 0.44
CA THR A 79 29.16 -14.49 0.30
C THR A 79 30.16 -13.40 0.69
N LYS A 80 31.42 -13.77 0.89
CA LYS A 80 32.45 -12.82 1.36
C LYS A 80 32.64 -11.64 0.41
N ASN A 81 32.64 -11.86 -0.92
CA ASN A 81 32.80 -10.78 -1.89
C ASN A 81 31.70 -9.71 -1.78
N ILE A 82 30.44 -10.13 -1.61
CA ILE A 82 29.30 -9.21 -1.47
C ILE A 82 29.41 -8.43 -0.15
N VAL A 83 29.72 -9.11 0.96
CA VAL A 83 29.86 -8.47 2.27
C VAL A 83 31.01 -7.47 2.29
N GLN A 84 32.16 -7.82 1.70
CA GLN A 84 33.32 -6.91 1.60
C GLN A 84 33.00 -5.66 0.78
N ALA A 85 32.30 -5.81 -0.36
CA ALA A 85 31.86 -4.69 -1.16
C ALA A 85 30.91 -3.77 -0.38
N ALA A 86 29.91 -4.33 0.30
CA ALA A 86 28.99 -3.57 1.15
C ALA A 86 29.72 -2.82 2.27
N ASN A 87 30.65 -3.49 2.96
CA ASN A 87 31.50 -2.87 3.99
C ASN A 87 32.36 -1.72 3.44
N SER A 88 32.90 -1.85 2.22
CA SER A 88 33.70 -0.79 1.61
C SER A 88 32.88 0.46 1.29
N LEU A 89 31.59 0.29 0.97
CA LEU A 89 30.66 1.37 0.69
C LEU A 89 30.24 2.08 1.99
N ILE A 90 29.81 1.32 3.01
CA ILE A 90 29.28 1.88 4.25
C ILE A 90 30.34 2.59 5.10
N LYS A 91 31.62 2.18 5.00
CA LYS A 91 32.76 2.84 5.68
C LYS A 91 32.90 4.33 5.30
N LYS A 92 32.28 4.78 4.20
CA LYS A 92 32.29 6.19 3.78
C LYS A 92 31.30 7.08 4.55
N ASN A 93 30.34 6.50 5.27
CA ASN A 93 29.36 7.27 6.06
C ASN A 93 29.99 7.81 7.37
N GLN A 94 29.64 9.04 7.74
CA GLN A 94 30.23 9.69 8.92
C GLN A 94 29.48 9.39 10.23
N ARG A 95 28.16 9.25 10.18
CA ARG A 95 27.30 9.00 11.35
C ARG A 95 26.77 7.58 11.30
N GLN A 96 27.47 6.67 11.97
CA GLN A 96 27.12 5.25 11.99
C GLN A 96 27.60 4.58 13.28
N PHE A 97 26.98 3.44 13.62
CA PHE A 97 27.58 2.51 14.55
C PHE A 97 28.71 1.76 13.85
N TYR A 98 29.93 1.94 14.34
CA TYR A 98 31.05 1.14 13.85
C TYR A 98 30.85 -0.34 14.22
N LYS A 99 30.70 -1.15 13.18
CA LYS A 99 30.63 -2.60 13.21
C LYS A 99 31.29 -3.14 11.95
N GLU A 100 31.93 -4.29 12.05
CA GLU A 100 32.53 -4.95 10.89
C GLU A 100 31.78 -6.24 10.61
N VAL A 101 30.96 -6.23 9.57
CA VAL A 101 30.16 -7.39 9.20
C VAL A 101 31.04 -8.41 8.46
N PHE A 102 31.05 -9.68 8.88
CA PHE A 102 31.82 -10.74 8.22
C PHE A 102 30.91 -11.90 7.79
N SER A 103 31.37 -12.71 6.83
CA SER A 103 30.66 -13.93 6.40
C SER A 103 31.60 -15.12 6.46
N GLU A 104 31.09 -16.25 6.99
CA GLU A 104 31.80 -17.53 7.04
C GLU A 104 31.56 -18.39 5.79
N LYS A 105 30.69 -17.94 4.88
CA LYS A 105 30.48 -18.61 3.59
C LYS A 105 31.72 -18.56 2.70
N ASP A 106 31.65 -19.25 1.57
CA ASP A 106 32.67 -19.17 0.53
C ASP A 106 32.86 -17.74 0.02
N LEU A 107 33.97 -17.52 -0.69
CA LEU A 107 34.28 -16.25 -1.33
C LEU A 107 33.12 -15.75 -2.22
N GLY A 108 32.50 -16.69 -2.94
CA GLY A 108 31.47 -16.41 -3.93
C GLY A 108 32.06 -15.85 -5.22
N GLU A 109 31.19 -15.62 -6.20
CA GLU A 109 31.59 -15.03 -7.47
C GLU A 109 31.96 -13.54 -7.32
N PRO A 110 32.83 -13.00 -8.19
CA PRO A 110 33.09 -11.57 -8.25
C PRO A 110 31.85 -10.77 -8.66
N ILE A 111 31.68 -9.60 -8.05
CA ILE A 111 30.61 -8.67 -8.45
C ILE A 111 30.93 -8.12 -9.83
N THR A 112 30.01 -8.31 -10.79
CA THR A 112 30.20 -7.85 -12.16
C THR A 112 29.53 -6.50 -12.37
N LEU A 113 30.22 -5.59 -13.06
CA LEU A 113 29.69 -4.30 -13.47
C LEU A 113 29.60 -4.27 -15.00
N PHE A 114 28.44 -3.90 -15.53
CA PHE A 114 28.21 -3.72 -16.95
C PHE A 114 27.82 -2.27 -17.23
N GLN A 115 28.32 -1.73 -18.34
CA GLN A 115 27.93 -0.42 -18.86
C GLN A 115 27.14 -0.65 -20.15
N ALA A 116 25.95 -0.09 -20.22
CA ALA A 116 25.12 -0.07 -21.42
C ALA A 116 25.09 1.34 -22.02
N TYR A 117 24.89 1.45 -23.32
CA TYR A 117 24.75 2.72 -24.03
C TYR A 117 23.34 3.31 -23.94
N SER A 118 22.34 2.46 -23.68
CA SER A 118 20.95 2.86 -23.48
C SER A 118 20.27 2.03 -22.39
N ASP A 119 19.15 2.53 -21.87
CA ASP A 119 18.28 1.82 -20.94
C ASP A 119 17.68 0.55 -21.58
N VAL A 120 17.27 0.62 -22.85
CA VAL A 120 16.77 -0.54 -23.61
C VAL A 120 17.83 -1.64 -23.69
N GLU A 121 19.06 -1.27 -23.99
CA GLU A 121 20.19 -2.20 -24.03
C GLU A 121 20.50 -2.78 -22.64
N GLU A 122 20.47 -1.96 -21.58
CA GLU A 122 20.62 -2.44 -20.19
C GLU A 122 19.58 -3.52 -19.88
N GLY A 123 18.30 -3.27 -20.22
CA GLY A 123 17.22 -4.24 -20.07
C GLY A 123 17.52 -5.55 -20.80
N GLU A 124 17.92 -5.48 -22.07
CA GLU A 124 18.25 -6.67 -22.87
C GLU A 124 19.44 -7.43 -22.30
N ILE A 125 20.50 -6.75 -21.85
CA ILE A 125 21.69 -7.38 -21.23
C ILE A 125 21.30 -8.13 -19.96
N VAL A 126 20.53 -7.51 -19.06
CA VAL A 126 20.11 -8.14 -17.80
C VAL A 126 19.22 -9.36 -18.07
N ILE A 127 18.24 -9.26 -18.97
CA ILE A 127 17.34 -10.38 -19.28
C ILE A 127 18.08 -11.51 -20.01
N ASN A 128 19.02 -11.19 -20.90
CA ASN A 128 19.93 -12.16 -21.48
C ASN A 128 20.69 -12.95 -20.42
N LYS A 129 21.20 -12.25 -19.40
CA LYS A 129 21.97 -12.87 -18.32
C LYS A 129 21.11 -13.78 -17.44
N ILE A 130 19.90 -13.35 -17.09
CA ILE A 130 18.95 -14.18 -16.34
C ILE A 130 18.63 -15.47 -17.12
N ALA A 131 18.34 -15.36 -18.42
CA ALA A 131 18.05 -16.51 -19.28
C ALA A 131 19.27 -17.43 -19.50
N GLU A 132 20.49 -16.88 -19.44
CA GLU A 132 21.73 -17.67 -19.47
C GLU A 132 21.89 -18.46 -18.17
N LEU A 133 21.77 -17.81 -17.02
CA LEU A 133 21.93 -18.41 -15.69
C LEU A 133 20.85 -19.47 -15.41
N HIS A 134 19.59 -19.18 -15.76
CA HIS A 134 18.49 -20.15 -15.65
C HIS A 134 18.77 -21.45 -16.41
N ARG A 135 19.42 -21.36 -17.59
CA ARG A 135 19.77 -22.54 -18.41
C ARG A 135 21.01 -23.28 -17.92
N LYS A 136 21.96 -22.56 -17.31
CA LYS A 136 23.27 -23.13 -16.92
C LYS A 136 23.28 -23.69 -15.50
N GLU A 137 22.55 -23.08 -14.57
CA GLU A 137 22.77 -23.28 -13.12
C GLU A 137 21.58 -23.88 -12.37
N ASP A 138 20.60 -24.47 -13.05
CA ASP A 138 19.37 -25.05 -12.44
C ASP A 138 18.63 -24.07 -11.49
N CYS A 139 18.88 -22.77 -11.64
CA CYS A 139 18.22 -21.71 -10.88
C CYS A 139 16.83 -21.47 -11.43
N THR A 140 15.88 -21.14 -10.57
CA THR A 140 14.50 -20.81 -10.97
C THR A 140 14.36 -19.31 -11.22
N TYR A 141 13.35 -18.88 -11.99
CA TYR A 141 13.10 -17.45 -12.18
C TYR A 141 12.81 -16.68 -10.87
N THR A 142 12.39 -17.39 -9.82
CA THR A 142 12.15 -16.82 -8.48
C THR A 142 13.42 -16.47 -7.71
N ASP A 143 14.58 -17.00 -8.13
CA ASP A 143 15.87 -16.73 -7.49
C ASP A 143 16.48 -15.39 -7.95
N PHE A 144 15.90 -14.75 -8.96
CA PHE A 144 16.36 -13.49 -9.52
C PHE A 144 15.52 -12.31 -9.02
N ALA A 145 16.19 -11.22 -8.64
CA ALA A 145 15.57 -9.95 -8.31
C ALA A 145 16.27 -8.80 -9.04
N VAL A 146 15.48 -7.92 -9.69
CA VAL A 146 15.98 -6.69 -10.32
C VAL A 146 15.58 -5.51 -9.44
N LEU A 147 16.57 -4.80 -8.90
CA LEU A 147 16.37 -3.64 -8.03
C LEU A 147 16.71 -2.36 -8.80
N TYR A 148 15.83 -1.37 -8.71
CA TYR A 148 15.97 -0.08 -9.38
C TYR A 148 15.61 1.06 -8.43
N ARG A 149 16.06 2.28 -8.75
CA ARG A 149 15.92 3.45 -7.86
C ARG A 149 14.52 4.06 -7.91
N THR A 150 13.85 4.02 -9.06
CA THR A 150 12.53 4.62 -9.29
C THR A 150 11.62 3.65 -10.06
N ASN A 151 10.31 3.67 -9.79
CA ASN A 151 9.36 2.78 -10.44
C ASN A 151 9.28 2.97 -11.97
N ALA A 152 9.63 4.15 -12.49
CA ALA A 152 9.65 4.41 -13.92
C ALA A 152 10.65 3.51 -14.68
N GLN A 153 11.74 3.09 -14.03
CA GLN A 153 12.75 2.21 -14.61
C GLN A 153 12.25 0.78 -14.84
N SER A 154 11.18 0.36 -14.14
CA SER A 154 10.63 -1.00 -14.29
C SER A 154 10.18 -1.30 -15.72
N ARG A 155 9.62 -0.31 -16.42
CA ARG A 155 9.01 -0.47 -17.74
C ARG A 155 9.95 -1.09 -18.78
N VAL A 156 11.21 -0.67 -18.78
CA VAL A 156 12.20 -1.15 -19.76
C VAL A 156 12.50 -2.64 -19.53
N PHE A 157 12.65 -3.05 -18.28
CA PHE A 157 12.82 -4.46 -17.92
C PHE A 157 11.56 -5.28 -18.21
N GLU A 158 10.37 -4.75 -17.95
CA GLU A 158 9.11 -5.43 -18.26
C GLU A 158 8.95 -5.71 -19.76
N GLU A 159 9.24 -4.72 -20.60
CA GLU A 159 9.17 -4.88 -22.05
C GLU A 159 10.19 -5.94 -22.54
N ALA A 160 11.40 -5.95 -21.98
CA ALA A 160 12.42 -6.95 -22.29
C ALA A 160 12.03 -8.37 -21.82
N LEU A 161 11.47 -8.50 -20.61
CA LEU A 161 10.96 -9.77 -20.06
C LEU A 161 9.80 -10.32 -20.89
N ARG A 162 8.85 -9.44 -21.27
CA ARG A 162 7.69 -9.79 -22.08
C ARG A 162 8.09 -10.27 -23.47
N LYS A 163 9.04 -9.59 -24.13
CA LYS A 163 9.58 -10.00 -25.44
C LYS A 163 10.13 -11.43 -25.43
N ARG A 164 10.62 -11.92 -24.29
CA ARG A 164 11.22 -13.25 -24.13
C ARG A 164 10.31 -14.26 -23.43
N ASN A 165 9.06 -13.90 -23.14
CA ASN A 165 8.11 -14.73 -22.41
C ASN A 165 8.66 -15.23 -21.06
N ILE A 166 9.44 -14.40 -20.38
CA ILE A 166 9.95 -14.72 -19.04
C ILE A 166 8.93 -14.25 -18.00
N PRO A 167 8.47 -15.11 -17.08
CA PRO A 167 7.51 -14.73 -16.05
C PRO A 167 8.15 -13.75 -15.09
N TYR A 168 7.42 -12.71 -14.71
CA TYR A 168 7.90 -11.68 -13.80
C TYR A 168 6.80 -11.19 -12.87
N LYS A 169 7.22 -10.64 -11.72
CA LYS A 169 6.33 -10.03 -10.74
C LYS A 169 6.88 -8.67 -10.34
N ILE A 170 6.05 -7.64 -10.46
CA ILE A 170 6.40 -6.27 -10.05
C ILE A 170 5.93 -6.05 -8.63
N TYR A 171 6.83 -5.56 -7.77
CA TYR A 171 6.48 -5.05 -6.46
C TYR A 171 6.47 -3.52 -6.51
N GLY A 172 5.34 -2.90 -6.16
CA GLY A 172 5.21 -1.43 -6.19
C GLY A 172 4.72 -0.82 -7.52
N GLY A 173 4.18 -1.64 -8.43
CA GLY A 173 3.36 -1.16 -9.55
C GLY A 173 2.05 -0.50 -9.08
N LEU A 174 1.09 -0.28 -9.98
CA LEU A 174 -0.23 0.25 -9.62
C LEU A 174 -0.87 -0.70 -8.60
N SER A 175 -0.95 -0.28 -7.33
CA SER A 175 -1.45 -1.12 -6.25
C SER A 175 -2.84 -1.61 -6.63
N PHE A 176 -3.17 -2.87 -6.32
CA PHE A 176 -4.49 -3.44 -6.58
C PHE A 176 -5.61 -2.50 -6.09
N TYR A 177 -5.45 -1.94 -4.88
CA TYR A 177 -6.35 -0.96 -4.26
C TYR A 177 -6.34 0.44 -4.89
N GLN A 178 -5.41 0.73 -5.80
CA GLN A 178 -5.34 2.00 -6.52
C GLN A 178 -6.11 2.00 -7.83
N ARG A 179 -6.44 0.81 -8.37
CA ARG A 179 -7.24 0.63 -9.59
C ARG A 179 -8.60 1.30 -9.43
N LYS A 180 -9.13 1.86 -10.52
CA LYS A 180 -10.34 2.69 -10.50
C LYS A 180 -11.53 1.89 -9.97
N GLU A 181 -11.77 0.74 -10.60
CA GLU A 181 -12.84 -0.20 -10.29
C GLU A 181 -12.79 -0.68 -8.83
N ILE A 182 -11.59 -0.95 -8.31
CA ILE A 182 -11.40 -1.38 -6.92
C ILE A 182 -11.71 -0.24 -5.95
N LYS A 183 -11.23 0.97 -6.23
CA LYS A 183 -11.56 2.16 -5.41
C LYS A 183 -13.05 2.48 -5.42
N ASP A 184 -13.72 2.26 -6.55
CA ASP A 184 -15.16 2.50 -6.68
C ASP A 184 -15.96 1.52 -5.81
N VAL A 185 -15.64 0.23 -5.86
CA VAL A 185 -16.25 -0.79 -4.98
C VAL A 185 -15.95 -0.50 -3.50
N ILE A 186 -14.71 -0.16 -3.15
CA ILE A 186 -14.33 0.17 -1.77
C ILE A 186 -15.05 1.43 -1.27
N ALA A 187 -15.30 2.42 -2.14
CA ALA A 187 -16.07 3.58 -1.76
C ALA A 187 -17.52 3.23 -1.41
N TYR A 188 -18.14 2.26 -2.09
CA TYR A 188 -19.43 1.71 -1.63
C TYR A 188 -19.33 1.09 -0.25
N PHE A 189 -18.33 0.23 0.00
CA PHE A 189 -18.16 -0.40 1.32
C PHE A 189 -17.94 0.64 2.42
N ARG A 190 -17.11 1.65 2.16
CA ARG A 190 -16.85 2.75 3.09
C ARG A 190 -18.12 3.55 3.40
N LEU A 191 -18.94 3.87 2.40
CA LEU A 191 -20.18 4.61 2.61
C LEU A 191 -21.20 3.80 3.42
N VAL A 192 -21.30 2.49 3.18
CA VAL A 192 -22.20 1.60 3.92
C VAL A 192 -21.78 1.45 5.38
N VAL A 193 -20.47 1.35 5.67
CA VAL A 193 -19.96 1.26 7.05
C VAL A 193 -19.99 2.63 7.75
N ASN A 194 -19.65 3.70 7.03
CA ASN A 194 -19.62 5.06 7.53
C ASN A 194 -20.36 6.02 6.58
N PRO A 195 -21.66 6.28 6.82
CA PRO A 195 -22.45 7.20 6.01
C PRO A 195 -21.91 8.64 6.01
N ASN A 196 -21.06 9.02 6.97
CA ASN A 196 -20.45 10.35 7.02
C ASN A 196 -19.17 10.47 6.18
N ASP A 197 -18.79 9.44 5.40
CA ASP A 197 -17.64 9.47 4.51
C ASP A 197 -17.95 10.26 3.23
N GLU A 198 -17.69 11.57 3.26
CA GLU A 198 -18.00 12.48 2.16
C GLU A 198 -17.23 12.11 0.88
N GLU A 199 -15.97 11.73 0.99
CA GLU A 199 -15.12 11.41 -0.17
C GLU A 199 -15.58 10.14 -0.87
N ALA A 200 -16.00 9.13 -0.09
CA ALA A 200 -16.64 7.95 -0.64
C ALA A 200 -17.93 8.33 -1.38
N LEU A 201 -18.80 9.15 -0.77
CA LEU A 201 -20.04 9.60 -1.37
C LEU A 201 -19.81 10.37 -2.69
N LYS A 202 -18.89 11.35 -2.72
CA LYS A 202 -18.59 12.13 -3.94
C LYS A 202 -18.17 11.23 -5.09
N ARG A 203 -17.44 10.15 -4.78
CA ARG A 203 -16.91 9.21 -5.77
C ARG A 203 -18.00 8.35 -6.41
N ILE A 204 -18.97 7.87 -5.63
CA ILE A 204 -19.94 6.85 -6.11
C ILE A 204 -21.33 7.39 -6.43
N ILE A 205 -21.67 8.62 -6.04
CA ILE A 205 -23.02 9.17 -6.23
C ILE A 205 -23.48 9.09 -7.70
N ASN A 206 -22.58 9.33 -8.65
CA ASN A 206 -22.84 9.24 -10.09
C ASN A 206 -22.10 8.10 -10.79
N TYR A 207 -21.54 7.12 -10.05
CA TYR A 207 -20.91 5.94 -10.63
C TYR A 207 -21.57 4.64 -10.11
N PRO A 208 -22.09 3.76 -10.98
CA PRO A 208 -22.37 3.94 -12.42
C PRO A 208 -23.26 5.16 -12.72
N VAL A 209 -23.31 5.58 -13.98
CA VAL A 209 -23.98 6.83 -14.40
C VAL A 209 -25.45 6.84 -14.00
N ARG A 210 -25.83 7.76 -13.09
CA ARG A 210 -27.21 7.96 -12.63
C ARG A 210 -27.82 9.26 -13.15
N GLY A 211 -27.01 10.14 -13.74
CA GLY A 211 -27.42 11.46 -14.17
C GLY A 211 -27.57 12.44 -13.00
N ILE A 212 -26.76 12.25 -11.95
CA ILE A 212 -26.54 13.21 -10.88
C ILE A 212 -25.28 13.99 -11.26
N GLY A 213 -25.46 15.16 -11.87
CA GLY A 213 -24.34 15.98 -12.37
C GLY A 213 -23.65 16.80 -11.28
N ASP A 214 -22.49 17.37 -11.63
CA ASP A 214 -21.65 18.15 -10.71
C ASP A 214 -22.38 19.36 -10.11
N THR A 215 -23.26 20.00 -10.88
CA THR A 215 -24.08 21.13 -10.39
C THR A 215 -25.00 20.74 -9.24
N THR A 216 -25.48 19.49 -9.24
CA THR A 216 -26.29 18.95 -8.15
C THR A 216 -25.43 18.66 -6.93
N MET A 217 -24.24 18.11 -7.14
CA MET A 217 -23.30 17.84 -6.05
C MET A 217 -22.86 19.12 -5.34
N THR A 218 -22.55 20.18 -6.09
CA THR A 218 -22.20 21.49 -5.51
C THR A 218 -23.34 22.05 -4.66
N LYS A 219 -24.60 21.90 -5.09
CA LYS A 219 -25.76 22.32 -4.29
C LYS A 219 -25.89 21.52 -2.99
N ILE A 220 -25.65 20.21 -3.02
CA ILE A 220 -25.67 19.35 -1.82
C ILE A 220 -24.58 19.79 -0.84
N VAL A 221 -23.37 20.07 -1.33
CA VAL A 221 -22.25 20.54 -0.50
C VAL A 221 -22.56 21.91 0.13
N ILE A 222 -23.15 22.84 -0.62
CA ILE A 222 -23.56 24.15 -0.10
C ILE A 222 -24.65 24.00 0.97
N ALA A 223 -25.67 23.18 0.72
CA ALA A 223 -26.74 22.94 1.68
C ALA A 223 -26.23 22.27 2.98
N ALA A 224 -25.30 21.33 2.85
CA ALA A 224 -24.63 20.69 3.99
C ALA A 224 -23.81 21.69 4.81
N GLY A 225 -23.03 22.55 4.13
CA GLY A 225 -22.24 23.60 4.77
C GLY A 225 -23.08 24.66 5.50
N ASN A 226 -24.18 25.11 4.90
CA ASN A 226 -25.07 26.10 5.51
C ASN A 226 -25.75 25.58 6.78
N ASN A 227 -26.03 24.28 6.84
CA ASN A 227 -26.73 23.64 7.95
C ASN A 227 -25.80 22.90 8.94
N ASN A 228 -24.48 22.90 8.70
CA ASN A 228 -23.49 22.14 9.47
C ASN A 228 -23.85 20.65 9.66
N VAL A 229 -24.37 20.03 8.60
CA VAL A 229 -24.73 18.59 8.58
C VAL A 229 -23.90 17.83 7.56
N SER A 230 -23.78 16.51 7.73
CA SER A 230 -23.09 15.67 6.74
C SER A 230 -23.90 15.58 5.44
N LEU A 231 -23.20 15.39 4.32
CA LEU A 231 -23.82 15.23 3.00
C LEU A 231 -24.92 14.15 3.01
N TRP A 232 -24.69 13.05 3.74
CA TRP A 232 -25.67 11.98 3.88
C TRP A 232 -26.99 12.43 4.51
N LYS A 233 -26.96 13.27 5.55
CA LYS A 233 -28.18 13.82 6.16
C LYS A 233 -28.98 14.68 5.20
N VAL A 234 -28.29 15.43 4.33
CA VAL A 234 -28.93 16.21 3.27
C VAL A 234 -29.63 15.30 2.24
N LEU A 235 -29.09 14.09 2.00
CA LEU A 235 -29.73 13.10 1.13
C LEU A 235 -30.95 12.43 1.80
N CYS A 236 -30.92 12.23 3.12
CA CYS A 236 -32.05 11.69 3.88
C CYS A 236 -33.27 12.62 3.83
N GLU A 237 -33.06 13.92 4.06
CA GLU A 237 -34.15 14.92 4.13
C GLU A 237 -33.91 16.12 3.20
N PRO A 238 -33.90 15.95 1.87
CA PRO A 238 -33.51 17.03 0.97
C PRO A 238 -34.46 18.23 1.00
N LEU A 239 -35.73 17.99 1.37
CA LEU A 239 -36.75 19.04 1.51
C LEU A 239 -36.57 19.87 2.79
N ALA A 240 -36.07 19.26 3.87
CA ALA A 240 -35.84 19.95 5.14
C ALA A 240 -34.64 20.92 5.05
N TYR A 241 -33.69 20.64 4.16
CA TYR A 241 -32.47 21.42 3.96
C TYR A 241 -32.49 22.32 2.72
N GLU A 242 -33.69 22.65 2.21
CA GLU A 242 -33.92 23.60 1.10
C GLU A 242 -33.12 23.30 -0.19
N LEU A 243 -32.95 22.01 -0.51
CA LEU A 243 -32.15 21.59 -1.66
C LEU A 243 -32.86 21.92 -2.98
N SER A 244 -32.42 22.99 -3.65
CA SER A 244 -33.02 23.52 -4.89
C SER A 244 -32.68 22.71 -6.15
N ILE A 245 -33.26 21.50 -6.28
CA ILE A 245 -33.04 20.56 -7.40
C ILE A 245 -34.32 20.34 -8.21
N SER A 246 -34.18 19.99 -9.50
CA SER A 246 -35.31 19.61 -10.36
C SER A 246 -35.97 18.31 -9.89
N LYS A 247 -37.29 18.17 -10.09
CA LYS A 247 -38.05 16.97 -9.66
C LYS A 247 -37.47 15.65 -10.18
N GLY A 248 -36.93 15.63 -11.40
CA GLY A 248 -36.33 14.43 -11.99
C GLY A 248 -35.00 14.01 -11.35
N VAL A 249 -34.18 14.97 -10.91
CA VAL A 249 -32.92 14.66 -10.21
C VAL A 249 -33.19 14.30 -8.75
N TYR A 250 -34.23 14.88 -8.13
CA TYR A 250 -34.67 14.49 -6.79
C TYR A 250 -35.01 12.99 -6.70
N GLY A 251 -35.78 12.45 -7.65
CA GLY A 251 -36.11 11.02 -7.69
C GLY A 251 -34.86 10.13 -7.75
N LYS A 252 -33.89 10.48 -8.58
CA LYS A 252 -32.62 9.76 -8.72
C LYS A 252 -31.76 9.78 -7.45
N VAL A 253 -31.75 10.91 -6.75
CA VAL A 253 -31.06 11.05 -5.46
C VAL A 253 -31.73 10.17 -4.39
N GLN A 254 -33.06 10.14 -4.36
CA GLN A 254 -33.82 9.29 -3.45
C GLN A 254 -33.62 7.79 -3.74
N GLU A 255 -33.61 7.38 -5.02
CA GLU A 255 -33.29 6.01 -5.42
C GLU A 255 -31.89 5.59 -4.95
N PHE A 256 -30.90 6.47 -5.10
CA PHE A 256 -29.53 6.22 -4.60
C PHE A 256 -29.50 6.11 -3.07
N HIS A 257 -30.19 7.01 -2.36
CA HIS A 257 -30.29 6.96 -0.89
C HIS A 257 -30.90 5.63 -0.43
N GLN A 258 -32.04 5.24 -0.99
CA GLN A 258 -32.72 3.98 -0.68
C GLN A 258 -31.85 2.75 -0.97
N LEU A 259 -31.09 2.78 -2.07
CA LEU A 259 -30.15 1.72 -2.40
C LEU A 259 -29.08 1.55 -1.30
N ILE A 260 -28.43 2.63 -0.90
CA ILE A 260 -27.39 2.58 0.14
C ILE A 260 -27.99 2.23 1.51
N GLU A 261 -29.16 2.77 1.86
CA GLU A 261 -29.89 2.45 3.10
C GLU A 261 -30.23 0.95 3.19
N SER A 262 -30.60 0.34 2.06
CA SER A 262 -30.84 -1.10 2.00
C SER A 262 -29.56 -1.91 2.28
N PHE A 263 -28.40 -1.45 1.80
CA PHE A 263 -27.12 -2.10 2.10
C PHE A 263 -26.73 -1.94 3.58
N ILE A 264 -26.95 -0.75 4.16
CA ILE A 264 -26.68 -0.49 5.58
C ILE A 264 -27.50 -1.43 6.47
N THR A 265 -28.75 -1.69 6.08
CA THR A 265 -29.62 -2.64 6.79
C THR A 265 -29.13 -4.08 6.64
N ASP A 266 -28.75 -4.47 5.42
CA ASP A 266 -28.27 -5.81 5.10
C ASP A 266 -26.94 -6.17 5.80
N VAL A 267 -26.06 -5.21 6.08
CA VAL A 267 -24.79 -5.44 6.82
C VAL A 267 -25.01 -6.08 8.19
N ARG A 268 -26.16 -5.87 8.82
CA ARG A 268 -26.46 -6.48 10.13
C ARG A 268 -26.84 -7.97 10.03
N GLN A 269 -27.19 -8.45 8.84
CA GLN A 269 -27.75 -9.78 8.62
C GLN A 269 -26.86 -10.68 7.75
N LYS A 270 -26.02 -10.09 6.90
CA LYS A 270 -25.18 -10.80 5.93
C LYS A 270 -23.70 -10.75 6.30
N ASN A 271 -22.94 -11.73 5.82
CA ASN A 271 -21.48 -11.70 5.95
C ASN A 271 -20.85 -10.72 4.94
N ALA A 272 -19.55 -10.43 5.11
CA ALA A 272 -18.82 -9.47 4.29
C ALA A 272 -18.78 -9.85 2.79
N TYR A 273 -18.75 -11.16 2.49
CA TYR A 273 -18.74 -11.65 1.11
C TYR A 273 -20.11 -11.46 0.44
N GLU A 274 -21.19 -11.88 1.10
CA GLU A 274 -22.57 -11.75 0.62
C GLU A 274 -22.95 -10.30 0.37
N ILE A 275 -22.66 -9.40 1.31
CA ILE A 275 -22.93 -7.97 1.12
C ILE A 275 -22.06 -7.39 0.00
N GLY A 276 -20.80 -7.85 -0.13
CA GLY A 276 -19.90 -7.43 -1.20
C GLY A 276 -20.45 -7.77 -2.58
N VAL A 277 -20.88 -9.01 -2.77
CA VAL A 277 -21.52 -9.50 -4.01
C VAL A 277 -22.79 -8.72 -4.31
N ASP A 278 -23.64 -8.50 -3.29
CA ASP A 278 -24.89 -7.76 -3.44
C ASP A 278 -24.66 -6.31 -3.84
N ILE A 279 -23.66 -5.65 -3.25
CA ILE A 279 -23.27 -4.27 -3.60
C ILE A 279 -22.80 -4.22 -5.06
N VAL A 280 -21.87 -5.09 -5.47
CA VAL A 280 -21.33 -5.09 -6.85
C VAL A 280 -22.43 -5.35 -7.88
N ARG A 281 -23.41 -6.22 -7.57
CA ARG A 281 -24.52 -6.56 -8.46
C ARG A 281 -25.60 -5.47 -8.49
N ARG A 282 -26.11 -5.03 -7.32
CA ARG A 282 -27.25 -4.09 -7.22
C ARG A 282 -26.86 -2.64 -7.47
N SER A 283 -25.58 -2.27 -7.28
CA SER A 283 -25.07 -0.93 -7.66
C SER A 283 -25.01 -0.73 -9.18
N GLY A 284 -24.97 -1.82 -9.94
CA GLY A 284 -24.77 -1.80 -11.39
C GLY A 284 -23.30 -1.75 -11.82
N ILE A 285 -22.33 -1.80 -10.89
CA ILE A 285 -20.89 -1.81 -11.23
C ILE A 285 -20.57 -2.99 -12.15
N MET A 286 -21.09 -4.17 -11.85
CA MET A 286 -20.86 -5.35 -12.70
C MET A 286 -21.38 -5.15 -14.13
N ASN A 287 -22.52 -4.47 -14.28
CA ASN A 287 -23.12 -4.20 -15.58
C ASN A 287 -22.30 -3.17 -16.36
N ASP A 288 -21.85 -2.10 -15.71
CA ASP A 288 -20.96 -1.08 -16.30
C ASP A 288 -19.64 -1.70 -16.78
N VAL A 289 -19.06 -2.60 -15.98
CA VAL A 289 -17.80 -3.28 -16.33
C VAL A 289 -17.98 -4.33 -17.44
N CYS A 290 -19.16 -4.97 -17.56
CA CYS A 290 -19.43 -5.99 -18.58
C CYS A 290 -19.97 -5.44 -19.92
N GLN A 291 -20.35 -4.16 -20.01
CA GLN A 291 -21.02 -3.62 -21.21
C GLN A 291 -20.13 -3.57 -22.45
N ASP A 292 -18.82 -3.44 -22.29
CA ASP A 292 -17.86 -3.41 -23.39
C ASP A 292 -17.06 -4.72 -23.44
N ASN A 293 -17.13 -5.50 -24.53
CA ASN A 293 -16.28 -6.69 -24.74
C ASN A 293 -14.82 -6.36 -25.07
N ALA A 294 -14.35 -5.16 -24.72
CA ALA A 294 -12.97 -4.76 -24.91
C ALA A 294 -12.03 -5.55 -23.97
N PRO A 295 -10.77 -5.82 -24.36
CA PRO A 295 -9.79 -6.50 -23.51
C PRO A 295 -9.64 -5.84 -22.12
N ASP A 296 -9.72 -4.51 -22.06
CA ASP A 296 -9.63 -3.73 -20.83
C ASP A 296 -10.81 -3.96 -19.88
N SER A 297 -12.00 -4.26 -20.40
CA SER A 297 -13.19 -4.55 -19.58
C SER A 297 -13.13 -5.93 -18.94
N VAL A 298 -12.56 -6.91 -19.65
CA VAL A 298 -12.32 -8.25 -19.11
C VAL A 298 -11.36 -8.16 -17.91
N SER A 299 -10.26 -7.41 -18.04
CA SER A 299 -9.33 -7.21 -16.92
C SER A 299 -9.98 -6.50 -15.73
N ARG A 300 -10.83 -5.48 -15.95
CA ARG A 300 -11.56 -4.80 -14.88
C ARG A 300 -12.51 -5.75 -14.14
N LYS A 301 -13.19 -6.63 -14.88
CA LYS A 301 -14.08 -7.65 -14.31
C LYS A 301 -13.29 -8.64 -13.43
N GLU A 302 -12.18 -9.15 -13.95
CA GLU A 302 -11.29 -10.05 -13.21
C GLU A 302 -10.78 -9.41 -11.91
N ASN A 303 -10.40 -8.12 -11.94
CA ASN A 303 -9.96 -7.41 -10.73
C ASN A 303 -11.07 -7.34 -9.67
N VAL A 304 -12.33 -7.07 -10.08
CA VAL A 304 -13.47 -7.01 -9.15
C VAL A 304 -13.81 -8.40 -8.60
N GLU A 305 -13.74 -9.44 -9.42
CA GLU A 305 -13.92 -10.83 -8.98
C GLU A 305 -12.79 -11.25 -8.02
N GLU A 306 -11.54 -10.87 -8.28
CA GLU A 306 -10.40 -11.07 -7.38
C GLU A 306 -10.60 -10.37 -6.03
N LEU A 307 -11.16 -9.14 -6.03
CA LEU A 307 -11.49 -8.43 -4.79
C LEU A 307 -12.53 -9.20 -3.98
N LEU A 308 -13.58 -9.72 -4.62
CA LEU A 308 -14.62 -10.50 -3.93
C LEU A 308 -14.07 -11.82 -3.40
N ASN A 309 -13.22 -12.50 -4.16
CA ASN A 309 -12.54 -13.72 -3.72
C ASN A 309 -11.60 -13.46 -2.54
N GLY A 310 -10.97 -12.29 -2.47
CA GLY A 310 -10.12 -11.89 -1.34
C GLY A 310 -10.89 -11.51 -0.06
N ILE A 311 -12.22 -11.37 -0.12
CA ILE A 311 -13.08 -11.13 1.05
C ILE A 311 -13.53 -12.45 1.71
N HIS A 312 -13.48 -13.56 0.96
CA HIS A 312 -13.77 -14.90 1.46
C HIS A 312 -12.65 -15.40 2.39
#